data_AF-A0A849WUG4-F1
#
_entry.id   AF-A0A849WUG4-F1
#
_cell.length_a   1.000
_cell.length_b   1.000
_cell.length_c   1.000
_cell.angle_alpha   90.00
_cell.angle_beta   90.00
_cell.angle_gamma   90.00
#
_symmetry.space_group_name_H-M   'P 1'
#
loop_
_entity.id
_entity.type
_entity.pdbx_description
1 polymer ?
#
loop_
_entity_poly.entity_id
_entity_poly.type
_entity_poly.pdbx_seq_one_letter_code
_entity_poly.pdbx_strand_id
1 'polypeptide(L)'
;MIPRHPGLLGFLAGAGIFLSAAAPAMGPKPVPEADQEIRLFSSEAHPDGTGWKVLIRGRLYEPELDSGKRKLLVKGVAEALKFTEEEEKSPLLMERGLLLLSDGKTDKAVRIRVAGRDIVASPTDSGGVFTVEARVAPEETSGNLVKFSTLPSTANPASWHGSAQLIQSTGLSVISDLDDTVKVTNVTDRKEMMRNTLVRPFQAAPGMADLYRAWKQAKGEQIAFHLVSASPCQLQAPLEEFLGGAGFPRFSFHCRSVNISIATLSEISSDPVLFKVPTISEILGRWPQRKFVLVGDSGEKDP
;
A
#
# COMPACT_ATOMS: atom_id res chain seq x y z
N MET A 1 24.87 33.25 -58.34
CA MET A 1 23.90 32.19 -58.64
C MET A 1 24.04 31.14 -57.54
N ILE A 2 23.16 31.20 -56.54
CA ILE A 2 22.73 30.20 -55.54
C ILE A 2 21.67 30.98 -54.73
N PRO A 3 20.38 30.61 -54.77
CA PRO A 3 19.31 31.42 -54.22
C PRO A 3 19.06 31.13 -52.73
N ARG A 4 18.62 32.17 -52.03
CA ARG A 4 18.00 32.11 -50.69
C ARG A 4 16.58 31.55 -50.81
N HIS A 5 16.25 30.53 -50.02
CA HIS A 5 14.87 30.16 -49.70
C HIS A 5 14.57 30.49 -48.23
N PRO A 6 13.47 31.22 -47.93
CA PRO A 6 12.92 31.31 -46.59
C PRO A 6 11.84 30.23 -46.41
N GLY A 7 12.01 29.35 -45.42
CA GLY A 7 11.04 28.33 -45.05
C GLY A 7 10.38 28.68 -43.72
N LEU A 8 9.26 29.39 -43.80
CA LEU A 8 8.30 29.64 -42.74
C LEU A 8 7.58 28.31 -42.42
N LEU A 9 7.70 27.77 -41.22
CA LEU A 9 6.81 26.71 -40.72
C LEU A 9 6.16 27.20 -39.42
N GLY A 10 4.85 27.44 -39.54
CA GLY A 10 4.02 28.04 -38.53
C GLY A 10 3.75 27.13 -37.32
N PHE A 11 3.65 27.78 -36.17
CA PHE A 11 2.99 27.25 -35.00
C PHE A 11 1.49 27.05 -35.30
N LEU A 12 1.07 25.80 -35.47
CA LEU A 12 -0.34 25.43 -35.36
C LEU A 12 -0.67 25.21 -33.89
N ALA A 13 -1.24 26.23 -33.25
CA ALA A 13 -1.95 26.11 -31.99
C ALA A 13 -3.22 25.27 -32.23
N GLY A 14 -3.12 23.97 -31.96
CA GLY A 14 -4.28 23.08 -31.92
C GLY A 14 -5.09 23.34 -30.65
N ALA A 15 -6.12 24.18 -30.75
CA ALA A 15 -7.18 24.26 -29.75
C ALA A 15 -7.96 22.94 -29.76
N GLY A 16 -7.57 22.00 -28.91
CA GLY A 16 -8.31 20.78 -28.66
C GLY A 16 -9.64 21.12 -27.98
N ILE A 17 -10.73 21.04 -28.72
CA ILE A 17 -12.10 21.06 -28.20
C ILE A 17 -12.26 19.80 -27.35
N PHE A 18 -12.16 19.94 -26.02
CA PHE A 18 -12.64 18.92 -25.10
C PHE A 18 -14.16 18.89 -25.18
N LEU A 19 -14.71 17.97 -25.98
CA LEU A 19 -16.07 17.53 -25.80
C LEU A 19 -16.15 16.85 -24.42
N SER A 20 -16.57 17.62 -23.43
CA SER A 20 -17.05 17.10 -22.15
C SER A 20 -18.33 16.30 -22.44
N ALA A 21 -18.17 15.02 -22.79
CA ALA A 21 -19.25 14.06 -22.66
C ALA A 21 -19.55 13.98 -21.15
N ALA A 22 -20.67 14.57 -20.74
CA ALA A 22 -21.19 14.41 -19.40
C ALA A 22 -21.36 12.90 -19.16
N ALA A 23 -20.55 12.34 -18.25
CA ALA A 23 -20.72 10.98 -17.80
C ALA A 23 -22.17 10.82 -17.30
N PRO A 24 -22.89 9.75 -17.68
CA PRO A 24 -24.26 9.55 -17.24
C PRO A 24 -24.27 9.60 -15.70
N ALA A 25 -25.25 10.31 -15.14
CA ALA A 25 -25.46 10.39 -13.70
C ALA A 25 -25.65 8.96 -13.16
N MET A 26 -24.56 8.43 -12.64
CA MET A 26 -24.46 7.05 -12.19
C MET A 26 -25.19 6.97 -10.85
N GLY A 27 -26.18 6.10 -10.74
CA GLY A 27 -26.92 5.88 -9.49
C GLY A 27 -25.97 5.53 -8.32
N PRO A 28 -26.47 5.58 -7.06
CA PRO A 28 -25.64 5.29 -5.90
C PRO A 28 -24.99 3.90 -6.05
N LYS A 29 -23.67 3.86 -5.88
CA LYS A 29 -22.90 2.62 -6.01
C LYS A 29 -23.23 1.65 -4.87
N PRO A 30 -23.17 0.34 -5.12
CA PRO A 30 -23.40 -0.67 -4.08
C PRO A 30 -22.41 -0.52 -2.92
N VAL A 31 -22.89 -0.76 -1.70
CA VAL A 31 -22.05 -0.77 -0.48
C VAL A 31 -21.41 -2.15 -0.28
N PRO A 32 -20.38 -2.26 0.59
CA PRO A 32 -19.83 -3.56 1.01
C PRO A 32 -20.87 -4.50 1.61
N GLU A 33 -20.73 -5.79 1.35
CA GLU A 33 -21.59 -6.88 1.85
C GLU A 33 -20.97 -7.56 3.08
N ALA A 34 -21.76 -8.31 3.86
CA ALA A 34 -21.36 -8.83 5.18
C ALA A 34 -20.16 -9.79 5.18
N ASP A 35 -19.93 -10.47 4.06
CA ASP A 35 -18.79 -11.38 3.83
C ASP A 35 -17.53 -10.68 3.30
N GLN A 36 -17.61 -9.36 3.05
CA GLN A 36 -16.50 -8.56 2.57
C GLN A 36 -15.80 -7.83 3.72
N GLU A 37 -14.48 -7.76 3.62
CA GLU A 37 -13.61 -7.08 4.58
C GLU A 37 -12.94 -5.86 3.98
N ILE A 38 -12.67 -4.86 4.82
CA ILE A 38 -11.90 -3.68 4.44
C ILE A 38 -10.60 -3.64 5.24
N ARG A 39 -9.47 -3.57 4.54
CA ARG A 39 -8.21 -3.16 5.15
C ARG A 39 -7.98 -1.68 4.92
N LEU A 40 -7.81 -0.92 5.99
CA LEU A 40 -7.29 0.44 5.93
C LEU A 40 -5.77 0.40 6.07
N PHE A 41 -5.08 1.07 5.16
CA PHE A 41 -3.61 1.09 5.14
C PHE A 41 -3.07 2.19 6.04
N SER A 42 -1.94 1.92 6.70
CA SER A 42 -1.18 2.93 7.45
C SER A 42 -0.79 4.08 6.52
N SER A 43 -1.43 5.22 6.73
CA SER A 43 -1.39 6.39 5.84
C SER A 43 -0.57 7.54 6.43
N GLU A 44 -0.40 8.62 5.68
CA GLU A 44 0.31 9.82 6.12
C GLU A 44 -0.58 11.06 6.01
N ALA A 45 -0.33 12.03 6.89
CA ALA A 45 -0.92 13.34 6.87
C ALA A 45 0.19 14.38 6.76
N HIS A 46 0.04 15.35 5.86
CA HIS A 46 1.01 16.44 5.67
C HIS A 46 0.35 17.80 5.90
N PRO A 47 1.08 18.81 6.40
CA PRO A 47 0.55 20.14 6.60
C PRO A 47 0.09 20.76 5.27
N ASP A 48 -1.06 21.43 5.27
CA ASP A 48 -1.58 22.18 4.11
C ASP A 48 -1.62 23.70 4.33
N GLY A 49 -1.03 24.17 5.44
CA GLY A 49 -0.92 25.58 5.83
C GLY A 49 -1.87 25.99 6.95
N THR A 50 -3.08 25.42 6.99
CA THR A 50 -4.08 25.69 8.05
C THR A 50 -4.47 24.44 8.84
N GLY A 51 -4.15 23.25 8.33
CA GLY A 51 -4.29 22.00 9.04
C GLY A 51 -3.49 20.90 8.35
N TRP A 52 -4.14 19.75 8.20
CA TRP A 52 -3.54 18.54 7.69
C TRP A 52 -4.33 18.01 6.50
N LYS A 53 -3.66 17.77 5.38
CA LYS A 53 -4.20 16.97 4.30
C LYS A 53 -3.84 15.50 4.53
N VAL A 54 -4.84 14.64 4.55
CA VAL A 54 -4.72 13.19 4.78
C VAL A 54 -5.19 12.46 3.54
N LEU A 55 -4.37 11.56 3.01
CA LEU A 55 -4.76 10.60 1.98
C LEU A 55 -4.99 9.25 2.65
N ILE A 56 -6.25 8.86 2.81
CA ILE A 56 -6.63 7.57 3.36
C ILE A 56 -6.72 6.57 2.20
N ARG A 57 -6.02 5.44 2.32
CA ARG A 57 -6.11 4.34 1.37
C ARG A 57 -6.62 3.09 2.07
N GLY A 58 -7.38 2.29 1.34
CA GLY A 58 -7.76 0.97 1.80
C GLY A 58 -8.07 0.02 0.66
N ARG A 59 -8.32 -1.24 1.01
CA ARG A 59 -8.71 -2.29 0.08
C ARG A 59 -9.93 -3.02 0.62
N LEU A 60 -10.95 -3.12 -0.22
CA LEU A 60 -12.13 -3.97 0.00
C LEU A 60 -11.92 -5.30 -0.72
N TYR A 61 -12.04 -6.40 0.01
CA TYR A 61 -11.84 -7.74 -0.54
C TYR A 61 -12.79 -8.74 0.11
N GLU A 62 -12.96 -9.89 -0.52
CA GLU A 62 -13.62 -11.04 0.09
C GLU A 62 -12.56 -12.08 0.46
N PRO A 63 -12.43 -12.43 1.75
CA PRO A 63 -11.41 -13.36 2.21
C PRO A 63 -11.72 -14.82 1.81
N GLU A 64 -13.00 -15.15 1.58
CA GLU A 64 -13.46 -16.49 1.20
C GLU A 64 -12.93 -17.62 2.11
N LEU A 65 -12.83 -17.39 3.43
CA LEU A 65 -12.16 -18.31 4.37
C LEU A 65 -12.73 -19.74 4.40
N ASP A 66 -14.03 -19.89 4.10
CA ASP A 66 -14.72 -21.18 4.08
C ASP A 66 -14.80 -21.82 2.69
N SER A 67 -14.27 -21.15 1.65
CA SER A 67 -14.31 -21.62 0.28
C SER A 67 -13.37 -22.82 0.09
N GLY A 68 -13.95 -24.01 -0.07
CA GLY A 68 -13.19 -25.22 -0.43
C GLY A 68 -12.40 -25.06 -1.73
N LYS A 69 -12.92 -24.24 -2.67
CA LYS A 69 -12.21 -23.88 -3.92
C LYS A 69 -10.95 -23.07 -3.64
N ARG A 70 -11.00 -22.06 -2.75
CA ARG A 70 -9.82 -21.27 -2.37
C ARG A 70 -8.79 -22.10 -1.63
N LYS A 71 -9.22 -22.95 -0.70
CA LYS A 71 -8.33 -23.90 -0.02
C LYS A 71 -7.61 -24.80 -1.03
N LEU A 72 -8.31 -25.24 -2.08
CA LEU A 72 -7.70 -26.01 -3.18
C LEU A 72 -6.74 -25.16 -4.02
N LEU A 73 -7.06 -23.89 -4.29
CA LEU A 73 -6.14 -22.97 -4.99
C LEU A 73 -4.85 -22.74 -4.19
N VAL A 74 -4.93 -22.53 -2.87
CA VAL A 74 -3.75 -22.41 -2.00
C VAL A 74 -2.88 -23.67 -2.06
N LYS A 75 -3.51 -24.86 -2.05
CA LYS A 75 -2.77 -26.12 -2.27
C LYS A 75 -2.10 -26.17 -3.64
N GLY A 76 -2.81 -25.78 -4.70
CA GLY A 76 -2.23 -25.69 -6.05
C GLY A 76 -1.03 -24.72 -6.13
N VAL A 77 -1.05 -23.61 -5.38
CA VAL A 77 0.11 -22.72 -5.24
C VAL A 77 1.27 -23.44 -4.57
N ALA A 78 1.03 -24.17 -3.48
CA ALA A 78 2.05 -24.90 -2.75
C ALA A 78 2.72 -26.00 -3.62
N GLU A 79 1.91 -26.76 -4.37
CA GLU A 79 2.38 -27.75 -5.33
C GLU A 79 3.24 -27.10 -6.44
N ALA A 80 2.77 -25.99 -7.02
CA ALA A 80 3.51 -25.26 -8.06
C ALA A 80 4.87 -24.75 -7.57
N LEU A 81 4.95 -24.38 -6.29
CA LEU A 81 6.17 -23.93 -5.63
C LEU A 81 7.04 -25.08 -5.10
N LYS A 82 6.58 -26.33 -5.23
CA LYS A 82 7.24 -27.55 -4.74
C LYS A 82 7.51 -27.45 -3.23
N PHE A 83 6.49 -27.08 -2.47
CA PHE A 83 6.52 -27.19 -1.01
C PHE A 83 6.49 -28.66 -0.61
N THR A 84 7.09 -28.96 0.54
CA THR A 84 7.04 -30.30 1.14
C THR A 84 5.68 -30.55 1.79
N GLU A 85 5.34 -31.82 2.05
CA GLU A 85 4.10 -32.17 2.76
C GLU A 85 3.99 -31.52 4.15
N GLU A 86 5.12 -31.22 4.80
CA GLU A 86 5.16 -30.52 6.08
C GLU A 86 4.86 -29.03 5.88
N GLU A 87 5.48 -28.39 4.89
CA GLU A 87 5.24 -26.98 4.53
C GLU A 87 3.78 -26.74 4.13
N GLU A 88 3.15 -27.69 3.44
CA GLU A 88 1.73 -27.65 3.06
C GLU A 88 0.77 -27.68 4.25
N LYS A 89 1.21 -28.24 5.39
CA LYS A 89 0.43 -28.28 6.63
C LYS A 89 0.63 -27.02 7.48
N SER A 90 1.49 -26.09 7.06
CA SER A 90 1.74 -24.84 7.79
C SER A 90 0.45 -24.00 7.90
N PRO A 91 0.06 -23.56 9.11
CA PRO A 91 -1.08 -22.65 9.26
C PRO A 91 -0.85 -21.31 8.55
N LEU A 92 0.41 -20.86 8.46
CA LEU A 92 0.78 -19.62 7.78
C LEU A 92 0.48 -19.69 6.28
N LEU A 93 0.64 -20.88 5.67
CA LEU A 93 0.35 -21.07 4.24
C LEU A 93 -1.11 -20.75 3.96
N MET A 94 -2.01 -21.26 4.79
CA MET A 94 -3.44 -21.05 4.61
C MET A 94 -3.80 -19.57 4.84
N GLU A 95 -3.34 -19.01 5.96
CA GLU A 95 -3.60 -17.60 6.30
C GLU A 95 -3.11 -16.64 5.22
N ARG A 96 -1.81 -16.70 4.88
CA ARG A 96 -1.19 -15.76 3.93
C ARG A 96 -1.54 -16.08 2.48
N GLY A 97 -1.74 -17.36 2.15
CA GLY A 97 -2.19 -17.77 0.83
C GLY A 97 -3.60 -17.27 0.51
N LEU A 98 -4.53 -17.34 1.47
CA LEU A 98 -5.87 -16.79 1.31
C LEU A 98 -5.85 -15.26 1.17
N LEU A 99 -5.03 -14.57 1.97
CA LEU A 99 -4.84 -13.12 1.81
C LEU A 99 -4.32 -12.77 0.41
N LEU A 100 -3.26 -13.45 -0.04
CA LEU A 100 -2.60 -13.18 -1.32
C LEU A 100 -3.55 -13.40 -2.51
N LEU A 101 -4.36 -14.45 -2.44
CA LEU A 101 -5.32 -14.82 -3.47
C LEU A 101 -6.70 -14.18 -3.29
N SER A 102 -6.90 -13.32 -2.27
CA SER A 102 -8.22 -12.73 -2.00
C SER A 102 -8.67 -11.81 -3.13
N ASP A 103 -9.96 -11.85 -3.45
CA ASP A 103 -10.53 -11.06 -4.54
C ASP A 103 -10.85 -9.65 -4.07
N GLY A 104 -10.29 -8.66 -4.77
CA GLY A 104 -10.71 -7.28 -4.62
C GLY A 104 -12.14 -7.09 -5.15
N LYS A 105 -12.96 -6.30 -4.46
CA LYS A 105 -14.33 -5.99 -4.92
C LYS A 105 -14.37 -4.62 -5.57
N THR A 106 -14.75 -4.58 -6.84
CA THR A 106 -14.77 -3.38 -7.68
C THR A 106 -16.11 -2.65 -7.62
N ASP A 107 -16.06 -1.33 -7.88
CA ASP A 107 -17.20 -0.45 -8.05
C ASP A 107 -18.12 -0.34 -6.82
N LYS A 108 -17.53 -0.49 -5.62
CA LYS A 108 -18.22 -0.36 -4.33
C LYS A 108 -17.99 1.02 -3.72
N ALA A 109 -19.01 1.55 -3.04
CA ALA A 109 -18.92 2.78 -2.26
C ALA A 109 -18.57 2.49 -0.80
N VAL A 110 -17.33 2.75 -0.42
CA VAL A 110 -16.89 2.73 0.99
C VAL A 110 -17.10 4.12 1.60
N ARG A 111 -17.62 4.18 2.83
CA ARG A 111 -17.73 5.42 3.59
C ARG A 111 -16.74 5.43 4.74
N ILE A 112 -16.02 6.53 4.90
CA ILE A 112 -15.01 6.73 5.93
C ILE A 112 -15.45 7.87 6.85
N ARG A 113 -15.35 7.65 8.16
CA ARG A 113 -15.43 8.70 9.18
C ARG A 113 -14.03 9.16 9.54
N VAL A 114 -13.78 10.45 9.38
CA VAL A 114 -12.52 11.10 9.77
C VAL A 114 -12.81 12.48 10.35
N ALA A 115 -12.31 12.72 11.56
CA ALA A 115 -12.48 13.99 12.26
C ALA A 115 -13.95 14.48 12.23
N GLY A 116 -14.85 13.62 12.72
CA GLY A 116 -16.29 13.89 12.81
C GLY A 116 -17.08 13.91 11.50
N ARG A 117 -16.41 13.83 10.34
CA ARG A 117 -17.03 13.91 9.01
C ARG A 117 -17.14 12.55 8.35
N ASP A 118 -18.26 12.33 7.67
CA ASP A 118 -18.52 11.14 6.87
C ASP A 118 -18.27 11.46 5.40
N ILE A 119 -17.32 10.77 4.78
CA ILE A 119 -16.88 11.01 3.41
C ILE A 119 -17.04 9.71 2.61
N VAL A 120 -17.60 9.81 1.40
CA VAL A 120 -17.66 8.69 0.46
C VAL A 120 -16.31 8.61 -0.26
N ALA A 121 -15.69 7.45 -0.25
CA ALA A 121 -14.44 7.19 -0.95
C ALA A 121 -14.62 7.17 -2.47
N SER A 122 -13.50 7.19 -3.19
CA SER A 122 -13.52 6.78 -4.60
C SER A 122 -14.15 5.38 -4.72
N PRO A 123 -14.87 5.08 -5.81
CA PRO A 123 -15.25 3.71 -6.10
C PRO A 123 -14.03 2.79 -6.05
N THR A 124 -14.20 1.58 -5.54
CA THR A 124 -13.12 0.60 -5.50
C THR A 124 -12.71 0.18 -6.92
N ASP A 125 -11.41 0.04 -7.16
CA ASP A 125 -10.88 -0.39 -8.46
C ASP A 125 -10.93 -1.92 -8.65
N SER A 126 -10.30 -2.43 -9.72
CA SER A 126 -10.21 -3.86 -10.02
C SER A 126 -9.42 -4.68 -9.00
N GLY A 127 -8.62 -4.04 -8.15
CA GLY A 127 -7.92 -4.66 -7.02
C GLY A 127 -8.65 -4.45 -5.69
N GLY A 128 -9.82 -3.81 -5.70
CA GLY A 128 -10.59 -3.45 -4.52
C GLY A 128 -10.07 -2.21 -3.80
N VAL A 129 -9.09 -1.49 -4.35
CA VAL A 129 -8.47 -0.33 -3.71
C VAL A 129 -9.35 0.90 -3.84
N PHE A 130 -9.45 1.67 -2.77
CA PHE A 130 -10.13 2.96 -2.74
C PHE A 130 -9.28 4.01 -2.02
N THR A 131 -9.60 5.28 -2.27
CA THR A 131 -8.93 6.42 -1.66
C THR A 131 -9.92 7.46 -1.15
N VAL A 132 -9.52 8.20 -0.11
CA VAL A 132 -10.24 9.37 0.41
C VAL A 132 -9.23 10.46 0.71
N GLU A 133 -9.44 11.67 0.19
CA GLU A 133 -8.73 12.85 0.67
C GLU A 133 -9.59 13.58 1.72
N ALA A 134 -8.99 13.92 2.85
CA ALA A 134 -9.64 14.69 3.90
C ALA A 134 -8.72 15.81 4.40
N ARG A 135 -9.31 16.95 4.76
CA ARG A 135 -8.65 17.99 5.54
C ARG A 135 -9.03 17.84 7.00
N VAL A 136 -8.05 17.90 7.88
CA VAL A 136 -8.20 17.72 9.32
C VAL A 136 -7.55 18.90 10.03
N ALA A 137 -8.29 19.59 10.89
CA ALA A 137 -7.76 20.69 11.68
C ALA A 137 -6.84 20.18 12.81
N PRO A 138 -5.87 20.96 13.29
CA PRO A 138 -4.93 20.52 14.33
C PRO A 138 -5.62 19.98 15.60
N GLU A 139 -6.72 20.59 16.02
CA GLU A 139 -7.52 20.21 17.19
C GLU A 139 -8.29 18.89 17.01
N GLU A 140 -8.43 18.40 15.78
CA GLU A 140 -9.12 17.15 15.45
C GLU A 140 -8.15 15.94 15.42
N THR A 141 -6.88 16.15 15.78
CA THR A 141 -5.84 15.12 15.83
C THR A 141 -5.75 14.45 17.21
N SER A 142 -5.17 13.25 17.26
CA SER A 142 -4.94 12.49 18.49
C SER A 142 -3.45 12.25 18.67
N GLY A 143 -2.78 13.18 19.36
CA GLY A 143 -1.33 13.19 19.46
C GLY A 143 -0.70 13.45 18.09
N ASN A 144 0.15 12.53 17.62
CA ASN A 144 0.79 12.59 16.30
C ASN A 144 0.03 11.79 15.22
N LEU A 145 -1.26 11.49 15.44
CA LEU A 145 -2.07 10.68 14.54
C LEU A 145 -3.40 11.34 14.17
N VAL A 146 -3.87 11.08 12.94
CA VAL A 146 -5.28 11.21 12.56
C VAL A 146 -5.90 9.82 12.60
N LYS A 147 -7.00 9.64 13.34
CA LYS A 147 -7.75 8.39 13.38
C LYS A 147 -8.94 8.45 12.43
N PHE A 148 -9.24 7.34 11.79
CA PHE A 148 -10.39 7.20 10.90
C PHE A 148 -10.92 5.77 10.92
N SER A 149 -12.17 5.60 10.52
CA SER A 149 -12.80 4.27 10.44
C SER A 149 -13.77 4.17 9.28
N THR A 150 -14.08 2.96 8.86
CA THR A 150 -15.21 2.74 7.95
C THR A 150 -16.53 2.87 8.71
N LEU A 151 -17.56 3.34 8.02
CA LEU A 151 -18.91 3.36 8.56
C LEU A 151 -19.61 2.03 8.30
N PRO A 152 -20.23 1.41 9.32
CA PRO A 152 -21.07 0.24 9.11
C PRO A 152 -22.30 0.60 8.26
N SER A 153 -22.93 -0.43 7.72
CA SER A 153 -24.18 -0.36 6.97
C SER A 153 -25.09 -1.53 7.36
N THR A 154 -26.33 -1.52 6.88
CA THR A 154 -27.23 -2.66 7.04
C THR A 154 -26.74 -3.90 6.29
N ALA A 155 -26.04 -3.72 5.16
CA ALA A 155 -25.47 -4.82 4.37
C ALA A 155 -24.19 -5.39 4.98
N ASN A 156 -23.41 -4.56 5.69
CA ASN A 156 -22.21 -4.97 6.39
C ASN A 156 -22.06 -4.18 7.70
N PRO A 157 -22.30 -4.82 8.87
CA PRO A 157 -22.28 -4.14 10.16
C PRO A 157 -20.86 -3.94 10.72
N ALA A 158 -19.81 -4.46 10.08
CA ALA A 158 -18.44 -4.33 10.56
C ALA A 158 -17.88 -2.92 10.36
N SER A 159 -16.91 -2.57 11.20
CA SER A 159 -16.17 -1.30 11.11
C SER A 159 -14.68 -1.55 11.30
N TRP A 160 -13.90 -1.07 10.34
CA TRP A 160 -12.45 -1.19 10.34
C TRP A 160 -11.83 0.16 10.67
N HIS A 161 -10.73 0.12 11.42
CA HIS A 161 -10.07 1.30 11.94
C HIS A 161 -8.69 1.47 11.32
N GLY A 162 -8.32 2.71 11.06
CA GLY A 162 -7.02 3.07 10.51
C GLY A 162 -6.53 4.36 11.14
N SER A 163 -5.28 4.69 10.84
CA SER A 163 -4.71 5.95 11.27
C SER A 163 -3.64 6.42 10.30
N ALA A 164 -3.48 7.74 10.22
CA ALA A 164 -2.42 8.39 9.48
C ALA A 164 -1.45 9.07 10.43
N GLN A 165 -0.15 8.93 10.17
CA GLN A 165 0.86 9.65 10.94
C GLN A 165 0.98 11.10 10.45
N LEU A 166 1.03 12.04 11.40
CA LEU A 166 1.34 13.44 11.11
C LEU A 166 2.82 13.59 10.78
N ILE A 167 3.15 13.99 9.55
CA ILE A 167 4.52 14.21 9.09
C ILE A 167 4.71 15.69 8.77
N GLN A 168 5.52 16.36 9.58
CA GLN A 168 5.80 17.80 9.47
C GLN A 168 6.43 18.17 8.12
N SER A 169 6.31 19.43 7.70
CA SER A 169 6.91 19.92 6.45
C SER A 169 8.44 19.83 6.44
N THR A 170 9.08 19.91 7.61
CA THR A 170 10.53 19.79 7.78
C THR A 170 10.88 18.63 8.72
N GLY A 171 12.08 18.07 8.55
CA GLY A 171 12.55 16.92 9.33
C GLY A 171 13.33 15.93 8.47
N LEU A 172 13.45 14.69 8.95
CA LEU A 172 14.09 13.58 8.27
C LEU A 172 13.04 12.54 7.87
N SER A 173 13.01 12.13 6.61
CA SER A 173 12.22 11.00 6.15
C SER A 173 13.16 9.86 5.77
N VAL A 174 12.97 8.70 6.39
CA VAL A 174 13.68 7.47 6.03
C VAL A 174 12.76 6.67 5.12
N ILE A 175 13.18 6.45 3.88
CA ILE A 175 12.50 5.59 2.93
C ILE A 175 13.25 4.26 2.95
N SER A 176 12.62 3.23 3.48
CA SER A 176 13.19 1.90 3.61
C SER A 176 12.53 0.96 2.62
N ASP A 177 13.34 0.14 1.97
CA ASP A 177 12.88 -1.10 1.38
C ASP A 177 12.48 -2.11 2.49
N LEU A 178 11.74 -3.17 2.12
CA LEU A 178 11.29 -4.24 3.00
C LEU A 178 12.15 -5.51 2.90
N ASP A 179 12.30 -6.06 1.69
CA ASP A 179 12.75 -7.42 1.48
C ASP A 179 14.28 -7.50 1.45
N ASP A 180 14.86 -8.30 2.34
CA ASP A 180 16.30 -8.32 2.66
C ASP A 180 16.88 -7.00 3.22
N THR A 181 16.04 -5.97 3.42
CA THR A 181 16.36 -4.73 4.15
C THR A 181 15.82 -4.71 5.59
N VAL A 182 14.51 -4.90 5.76
CA VAL A 182 13.82 -4.87 7.07
C VAL A 182 13.46 -6.29 7.52
N LYS A 183 13.11 -7.14 6.56
CA LYS A 183 12.70 -8.52 6.73
C LYS A 183 13.62 -9.42 5.90
N VAL A 184 14.13 -10.50 6.48
CA VAL A 184 14.86 -11.52 5.72
C VAL A 184 13.88 -12.25 4.81
N THR A 185 14.13 -12.18 3.50
CA THR A 185 13.26 -12.72 2.47
C THR A 185 14.00 -13.68 1.56
N ASN A 186 15.29 -13.46 1.29
CA ASN A 186 16.05 -14.12 0.23
C ASN A 186 15.43 -13.88 -1.14
N VAL A 187 15.18 -12.61 -1.46
CA VAL A 187 14.40 -12.18 -2.63
C VAL A 187 15.02 -12.61 -3.96
N THR A 188 16.33 -12.84 -3.99
CA THR A 188 17.07 -13.36 -5.15
C THR A 188 16.86 -14.86 -5.40
N ASP A 189 16.39 -15.62 -4.40
CA ASP A 189 15.95 -17.02 -4.56
C ASP A 189 14.43 -17.10 -4.43
N ARG A 190 13.74 -17.18 -5.58
CA ARG A 190 12.27 -17.23 -5.62
C ARG A 190 11.67 -18.33 -4.75
N LYS A 191 12.30 -19.51 -4.65
CA LYS A 191 11.75 -20.62 -3.85
C LYS A 191 11.84 -20.30 -2.37
N GLU A 192 12.96 -19.72 -1.95
CA GLU A 192 13.19 -19.34 -0.56
C GLU A 192 12.35 -18.12 -0.17
N MET A 193 12.26 -17.12 -1.04
CA MET A 193 11.33 -15.99 -0.92
C MET A 193 9.90 -16.44 -0.66
N MET A 194 9.38 -17.38 -1.45
CA MET A 194 8.02 -17.87 -1.27
C MET A 194 7.85 -18.65 0.04
N ARG A 195 8.87 -19.39 0.50
CA ARG A 195 8.83 -20.06 1.80
C ARG A 195 8.82 -19.07 2.96
N ASN A 196 9.72 -18.09 2.94
CA ASN A 196 9.80 -17.02 3.93
C ASN A 196 8.53 -16.15 3.94
N THR A 197 7.87 -16.02 2.78
CA THR A 197 6.63 -15.25 2.65
C THR A 197 5.42 -16.04 3.13
N LEU A 198 5.25 -17.29 2.72
CA LEU A 198 3.99 -18.02 2.91
C LEU A 198 4.00 -19.02 4.06
N VAL A 199 5.11 -19.70 4.34
CA VAL A 199 5.07 -20.88 5.25
C VAL A 199 5.90 -20.72 6.52
N ARG A 200 6.83 -19.75 6.56
CA ARG A 200 7.70 -19.49 7.71
C ARG A 200 7.36 -18.17 8.41
N PRO A 201 7.64 -18.05 9.73
CA PRO A 201 7.55 -16.77 10.42
C PRO A 201 8.43 -15.72 9.76
N PHE A 202 7.96 -14.46 9.73
CA PHE A 202 8.80 -13.35 9.27
C PHE A 202 9.94 -13.12 10.26
N GLN A 203 11.13 -12.84 9.73
CA GLN A 203 12.33 -12.61 10.53
C GLN A 203 12.87 -11.22 10.22
N ALA A 204 13.20 -10.46 11.27
CA ALA A 204 13.80 -9.14 11.11
C ALA A 204 15.23 -9.27 10.60
N ALA A 205 15.59 -8.40 9.66
CA ALA A 205 16.98 -8.24 9.25
C ALA A 205 17.83 -7.86 10.48
N PRO A 206 18.96 -8.53 10.72
CA PRO A 206 19.77 -8.31 11.93
C PRO A 206 20.13 -6.84 12.15
N GLY A 207 19.87 -6.33 13.36
CA GLY A 207 20.25 -4.97 13.78
C GLY A 207 19.36 -3.83 13.26
N MET A 208 18.48 -4.08 12.28
CA MET A 208 17.70 -3.00 11.63
C MET A 208 16.62 -2.41 12.53
N ALA A 209 15.97 -3.25 13.34
CA ALA A 209 15.00 -2.78 14.33
C ALA A 209 15.67 -1.88 15.38
N ASP A 210 16.86 -2.26 15.87
CA ASP A 210 17.64 -1.46 16.81
C ASP A 210 18.09 -0.13 16.21
N LEU A 211 18.59 -0.16 14.98
CA LEU A 211 19.00 1.04 14.24
C LEU A 211 17.85 2.04 14.11
N TYR A 212 16.68 1.59 13.63
CA TYR A 212 15.53 2.46 13.42
C TYR A 212 14.93 2.96 14.73
N ARG A 213 14.93 2.13 15.79
CA ARG A 213 14.58 2.58 17.14
C ARG A 213 15.52 3.66 17.65
N ALA A 214 16.83 3.49 17.50
CA ALA A 214 17.81 4.48 17.93
C ALA A 214 17.62 5.81 17.19
N TRP A 215 17.35 5.76 15.88
CA TRP A 215 17.04 6.97 15.10
C TRP A 215 15.74 7.63 15.55
N LYS A 216 14.68 6.85 15.82
CA LYS A 216 13.41 7.37 16.34
C LYS A 216 13.59 8.00 17.73
N GLN A 217 14.35 7.37 18.62
CA GLN A 217 14.66 7.89 19.95
C GLN A 217 15.45 9.21 19.87
N ALA A 218 16.43 9.30 18.98
CA ALA A 218 17.28 10.49 18.85
C ALA A 218 16.56 11.69 18.19
N LYS A 219 15.58 11.45 17.32
CA LYS A 219 14.91 12.50 16.53
C LYS A 219 13.45 12.77 16.93
N GLY A 220 12.82 11.91 17.71
CA GLY A 220 11.43 12.05 18.13
C GLY A 220 10.47 12.18 16.94
N GLU A 221 9.59 13.17 16.95
CA GLU A 221 8.63 13.41 15.86
C GLU A 221 9.23 14.08 14.62
N GLN A 222 10.51 14.48 14.68
CA GLN A 222 11.20 15.05 13.51
C GLN A 222 11.64 13.99 12.50
N ILE A 223 11.54 12.69 12.84
CA ILE A 223 11.80 11.58 11.91
C ILE A 223 10.52 10.81 11.58
N ALA A 224 10.34 10.53 10.29
CA ALA A 224 9.26 9.69 9.77
C ALA A 224 9.85 8.53 8.97
N PHE A 225 9.19 7.38 8.99
CA PHE A 225 9.61 6.18 8.29
C PHE A 225 8.57 5.79 7.26
N HIS A 226 9.02 5.55 6.04
CA HIS A 226 8.22 5.12 4.91
C HIS A 226 8.75 3.78 4.42
N LEU A 227 7.90 2.77 4.36
CA LEU A 227 8.25 1.47 3.79
C LEU A 227 7.76 1.44 2.35
N VAL A 228 8.66 1.24 1.39
CA VAL A 228 8.35 1.14 -0.04
C VAL A 228 8.77 -0.25 -0.51
N SER A 229 7.81 -1.08 -0.91
CA SER A 229 8.07 -2.47 -1.31
C SER A 229 7.32 -2.83 -2.57
N ALA A 230 7.96 -3.62 -3.45
CA ALA A 230 7.28 -4.23 -4.59
C ALA A 230 6.37 -5.41 -4.17
N SER A 231 6.44 -5.84 -2.91
CA SER A 231 5.61 -6.91 -2.39
C SER A 231 4.11 -6.56 -2.41
N PRO A 232 3.22 -7.56 -2.52
CA PRO A 232 1.77 -7.36 -2.55
C PRO A 232 1.20 -6.78 -1.25
N CYS A 233 0.37 -5.73 -1.34
CA CYS A 233 -0.28 -5.09 -0.20
C CYS A 233 -1.23 -6.01 0.58
N GLN A 234 -1.64 -7.14 -0.01
CA GLN A 234 -2.48 -8.13 0.65
C GLN A 234 -1.84 -8.68 1.94
N LEU A 235 -0.51 -8.68 2.02
CA LEU A 235 0.22 -9.15 3.19
C LEU A 235 0.51 -8.03 4.21
N GLN A 236 -0.06 -6.83 4.04
CA GLN A 236 0.22 -5.71 4.93
C GLN A 236 -0.17 -5.99 6.38
N ALA A 237 -1.29 -6.69 6.64
CA ALA A 237 -1.72 -7.00 8.01
C ALA A 237 -0.69 -7.86 8.78
N PRO A 238 -0.27 -9.03 8.29
CA PRO A 238 0.76 -9.82 8.97
C PRO A 238 2.13 -9.11 8.98
N LEU A 239 2.42 -8.25 8.00
CA LEU A 239 3.64 -7.43 8.01
C LEU A 239 3.62 -6.38 9.13
N GLU A 240 2.53 -5.65 9.31
CA GLU A 240 2.39 -4.65 10.37
C GLU A 240 2.48 -5.28 11.76
N GLU A 241 1.87 -6.46 11.96
CA GLU A 241 1.99 -7.21 13.20
C GLU A 241 3.45 -7.63 13.47
N PHE A 242 4.12 -8.18 12.46
CA PHE A 242 5.53 -8.53 12.54
C PHE A 242 6.42 -7.32 12.87
N LEU A 243 6.25 -6.19 12.19
CA LEU A 243 7.06 -4.99 12.43
C LEU A 243 6.86 -4.47 13.86
N GLY A 244 5.61 -4.46 14.34
CA GLY A 244 5.29 -4.11 15.72
C GLY A 244 5.93 -5.07 16.72
N GLY A 245 5.81 -6.39 16.49
CA GLY A 245 6.38 -7.43 17.34
C GLY A 245 7.92 -7.42 17.38
N ALA A 246 8.57 -7.10 16.27
CA ALA A 246 10.03 -6.91 16.19
C ALA A 246 10.49 -5.56 16.76
N GLY A 247 9.55 -4.67 17.11
CA GLY A 247 9.81 -3.37 17.73
C GLY A 247 10.34 -2.33 16.75
N PHE A 248 10.01 -2.41 15.46
CA PHE A 248 10.28 -1.32 14.53
C PHE A 248 9.41 -0.10 14.86
N PRO A 249 9.85 1.13 14.52
CA PRO A 249 8.95 2.27 14.52
C PRO A 249 7.80 2.07 13.52
N ARG A 250 6.71 2.82 13.72
CA ARG A 250 5.61 2.82 12.75
C ARG A 250 6.10 3.32 11.38
N PHE A 251 5.70 2.60 10.34
CA PHE A 251 5.89 3.00 8.94
C PHE A 251 4.58 3.43 8.32
N SER A 252 4.66 4.35 7.35
CA SER A 252 3.68 4.41 6.27
C SER A 252 3.98 3.32 5.24
N PHE A 253 2.96 2.65 4.73
CA PHE A 253 3.14 1.52 3.81
C PHE A 253 2.82 1.93 2.37
N HIS A 254 3.79 1.71 1.48
CA HIS A 254 3.64 1.88 0.05
C HIS A 254 4.02 0.58 -0.65
N CYS A 255 2.99 -0.15 -1.08
CA CYS A 255 3.12 -1.47 -1.68
C CYS A 255 2.27 -1.58 -2.95
N ARG A 256 2.46 -2.67 -3.69
CA ARG A 256 1.70 -2.93 -4.91
C ARG A 256 0.36 -3.60 -4.61
N SER A 257 -0.70 -3.10 -5.23
CA SER A 257 -1.93 -3.88 -5.36
C SER A 257 -1.82 -4.74 -6.62
N VAL A 258 -1.85 -6.06 -6.47
CA VAL A 258 -1.70 -7.01 -7.57
C VAL A 258 -2.83 -8.03 -7.52
N ASN A 259 -3.45 -8.36 -8.65
CA ASN A 259 -4.43 -9.45 -8.70
C ASN A 259 -3.69 -10.77 -8.99
N ILE A 260 -3.33 -11.47 -7.92
CA ILE A 260 -2.54 -12.70 -8.02
C ILE A 260 -3.46 -13.91 -8.23
N SER A 261 -3.10 -14.70 -9.23
CA SER A 261 -3.63 -16.02 -9.52
C SER A 261 -2.48 -17.01 -9.60
N ILE A 262 -2.76 -18.31 -9.69
CA ILE A 262 -1.74 -19.34 -9.91
C ILE A 262 -0.90 -19.01 -11.17
N ALA A 263 -1.53 -18.49 -12.23
CA ALA A 263 -0.84 -18.12 -13.47
C ALA A 263 0.06 -16.89 -13.32
N THR A 264 -0.24 -16.00 -12.37
CA THR A 264 0.47 -14.73 -12.17
C THR A 264 1.37 -14.74 -10.92
N LEU A 265 1.63 -15.91 -10.31
CA LEU A 265 2.58 -16.05 -9.20
C LEU A 265 4.00 -15.55 -9.53
N SER A 266 4.37 -15.47 -10.80
CA SER A 266 5.65 -14.86 -11.22
C SER A 266 5.67 -13.35 -11.07
N GLU A 267 4.51 -12.69 -11.10
CA GLU A 267 4.40 -11.23 -11.00
C GLU A 267 4.68 -10.71 -9.59
N ILE A 268 4.70 -11.60 -8.58
CA ILE A 268 5.19 -11.30 -7.22
C ILE A 268 6.64 -10.79 -7.27
N SER A 269 7.43 -11.22 -8.26
CA SER A 269 8.83 -10.85 -8.47
C SER A 269 9.03 -9.85 -9.63
N SER A 270 7.99 -9.10 -10.02
CA SER A 270 8.10 -8.13 -11.11
C SER A 270 9.03 -6.96 -10.77
N ASP A 271 9.55 -6.29 -11.81
CA ASP A 271 10.61 -5.27 -11.69
C ASP A 271 10.30 -4.22 -10.59
N PRO A 272 11.05 -4.24 -9.47
CA PRO A 272 10.83 -3.33 -8.35
C PRO A 272 10.94 -1.86 -8.74
N VAL A 273 11.78 -1.53 -9.73
CA VAL A 273 12.07 -0.15 -10.14
C VAL A 273 10.82 0.55 -10.68
N LEU A 274 9.97 -0.17 -11.44
CA LEU A 274 8.75 0.39 -12.04
C LEU A 274 7.73 0.87 -11.00
N PHE A 275 7.78 0.30 -9.79
CA PHE A 275 6.92 0.71 -8.69
C PHE A 275 7.63 1.66 -7.71
N LYS A 276 8.87 1.33 -7.32
CA LYS A 276 9.62 2.06 -6.30
C LYS A 276 9.92 3.49 -6.76
N VAL A 277 10.41 3.71 -7.99
CA VAL A 277 10.81 5.04 -8.45
C VAL A 277 9.66 6.06 -8.48
N PRO A 278 8.48 5.77 -9.08
CA PRO A 278 7.36 6.71 -9.02
C PRO A 278 6.89 6.98 -7.59
N THR A 279 6.80 5.92 -6.77
CA THR A 279 6.38 6.04 -5.37
C THR A 279 7.32 6.91 -4.54
N ILE A 280 8.64 6.70 -4.67
CA ILE A 280 9.66 7.52 -4.01
C ILE A 280 9.56 8.97 -4.51
N SER A 281 9.38 9.18 -5.81
CA SER A 281 9.23 10.51 -6.40
C SER A 281 8.01 11.25 -5.84
N GLU A 282 6.88 10.55 -5.64
CA GLU A 282 5.69 11.11 -5.00
C GLU A 282 5.94 11.49 -3.53
N ILE A 283 6.65 10.64 -2.77
CA ILE A 283 7.03 10.92 -1.38
C ILE A 283 7.92 12.17 -1.31
N LEU A 284 8.95 12.25 -2.16
CA LEU A 284 9.87 13.40 -2.23
C LEU A 284 9.11 14.69 -2.59
N GLY A 285 8.22 14.62 -3.59
CA GLY A 285 7.41 15.75 -4.03
C GLY A 285 6.38 16.21 -2.99
N ARG A 286 5.88 15.30 -2.14
CA ARG A 286 4.92 15.61 -1.06
C ARG A 286 5.57 16.37 0.10
N TRP A 287 6.85 16.13 0.37
CA TRP A 287 7.61 16.80 1.45
C TRP A 287 8.93 17.41 0.97
N PRO A 288 8.89 18.43 0.10
CA PRO A 288 10.09 18.95 -0.56
C PRO A 288 11.08 19.63 0.40
N GLN A 289 10.67 19.98 1.62
CA GLN A 289 11.51 20.62 2.64
C GLN A 289 12.10 19.63 3.65
N ARG A 290 11.79 18.34 3.57
CA ARG A 290 12.40 17.30 4.40
C ARG A 290 13.73 16.86 3.80
N LYS A 291 14.62 16.38 4.66
CA LYS A 291 15.81 15.61 4.24
C LYS A 291 15.41 14.15 4.10
N PHE A 292 16.02 13.44 3.16
CA PHE A 292 15.71 12.05 2.88
C PHE A 292 16.94 11.16 3.04
N VAL A 293 16.72 9.97 3.61
CA VAL A 293 17.67 8.86 3.64
C VAL A 293 16.96 7.65 3.05
N LEU A 294 17.54 7.07 2.01
CA LEU A 294 17.05 5.85 1.40
C LEU A 294 17.87 4.68 1.97
N VAL A 295 17.19 3.63 2.39
CA VAL A 295 17.80 2.42 2.96
C VAL A 295 17.26 1.24 2.18
N GLY A 296 18.15 0.48 1.58
CA GLY A 296 17.82 -0.64 0.72
C GLY A 296 18.94 -1.66 0.68
N ASP A 297 18.61 -2.84 0.19
CA ASP A 297 19.56 -3.91 -0.04
C ASP A 297 20.17 -3.75 -1.45
N SER A 298 21.27 -4.47 -1.72
CA SER A 298 21.92 -4.40 -3.04
C SER A 298 21.33 -5.39 -4.05
N GLY A 299 20.44 -6.29 -3.61
CA GLY A 299 19.90 -7.39 -4.39
C GLY A 299 18.82 -6.98 -5.39
N GLU A 300 17.93 -6.04 -5.03
CA GLU A 300 16.82 -5.61 -5.90
C GLU A 300 17.15 -4.45 -6.86
N LYS A 301 18.41 -3.99 -6.90
CA LYS A 301 18.79 -2.73 -7.56
C LYS A 301 17.97 -1.55 -7.04
N ASP A 302 17.91 -1.42 -5.72
CA ASP A 302 17.22 -0.30 -5.09
C ASP A 302 17.77 1.05 -5.61
N PRO A 303 16.89 1.97 -6.06
CA PRO A 303 17.27 3.25 -6.67
C PRO A 303 17.68 4.34 -5.67
#